data_AF-A0A7Z9S587-F1
#
_entry.id   AF-A0A7Z9S587-F1
#
_cell.length_a   1.000
_cell.length_b   1.000
_cell.length_c   1.000
_cell.angle_alpha   90.00
_cell.angle_beta   90.00
_cell.angle_gamma   90.00
#
_symmetry.space_group_name_H-M   'P 1'
#
loop_
_entity.id
_entity.type
_entity.pdbx_description
1 polymer ?
#
loop_
_entity_poly.entity_id
_entity_poly.type
_entity_poly.pdbx_seq_one_letter_code
_entity_poly.pdbx_strand_id
1 'polypeptide(L)'
;MNKKPVEFLKMLHRAGLADEGESPVFEELTGGVASDIWLVHLRRGPVCVKRALAKLKVAQDWRASVDRNTFEAAWLETAARIVPGAAPRVLAHDADAGMFALEYLDPAHFKSWKDELLDGRAIPAFSAEVGWRLGRIHSATAGDGDIAKRFSTDDIFHAMRLSPYLEATATAHPA
;
A
#
# COMPACT_ATOMS: atom_id res chain seq x y z
N MET A 1 -19.44 0.27 -16.59
CA MET A 1 -18.38 0.46 -17.61
C MET A 1 -17.13 0.92 -16.87
N ASN A 2 -16.26 0.00 -16.45
CA ASN A 2 -15.04 0.33 -15.70
C ASN A 2 -14.15 1.19 -16.61
N LYS A 3 -14.08 2.49 -16.34
CA LYS A 3 -13.17 3.38 -17.06
C LYS A 3 -11.76 2.94 -16.70
N LYS A 4 -11.06 2.32 -17.65
CA LYS A 4 -9.63 2.06 -17.55
C LYS A 4 -8.94 3.33 -17.02
N PRO A 5 -8.16 3.25 -15.95
CA PRO A 5 -7.52 4.44 -15.38
C PRO A 5 -6.41 4.91 -16.33
N VAL A 6 -6.75 5.80 -17.26
CA VAL A 6 -5.83 6.32 -18.30
C VAL A 6 -4.54 6.88 -17.69
N GLU A 7 -4.65 7.50 -16.51
CA GLU A 7 -3.50 8.04 -15.78
C GLU A 7 -2.51 6.95 -15.34
N PHE A 8 -2.96 5.73 -15.09
CA PHE A 8 -2.07 4.62 -14.73
C PHE A 8 -1.24 4.22 -15.93
N LEU A 9 -1.84 4.08 -17.12
CA LEU A 9 -1.10 3.78 -18.34
C LEU A 9 -0.07 4.88 -18.67
N LYS A 10 -0.45 6.15 -18.52
CA LYS A 10 0.49 7.28 -18.69
C LYS A 10 1.66 7.22 -17.73
N MET A 11 1.43 6.89 -16.45
CA MET A 11 2.50 6.73 -15.47
C MET A 11 3.42 5.55 -15.84
N LEU A 12 2.84 4.41 -16.23
CA LEU A 12 3.61 3.23 -16.64
C LEU A 12 4.48 3.49 -17.88
N HIS A 13 3.99 4.24 -18.88
CA HIS A 13 4.82 4.65 -20.02
C HIS A 13 5.93 5.61 -19.62
N ARG A 14 5.62 6.65 -18.82
CA ARG A 14 6.65 7.59 -18.33
C ARG A 14 7.74 6.90 -17.52
N ALA A 15 7.38 5.85 -16.79
CA ALA A 15 8.31 5.04 -16.01
C ALA A 15 9.08 4.00 -16.85
N GLY A 16 8.79 3.85 -18.16
CA GLY A 16 9.39 2.83 -19.01
C GLY A 16 8.98 1.40 -18.65
N LEU A 17 7.84 1.23 -17.95
CA LEU A 17 7.30 -0.08 -17.59
C LEU A 17 6.42 -0.67 -18.70
N ALA A 18 5.69 0.19 -19.43
CA ALA A 18 4.84 -0.18 -20.56
C ALA A 18 5.43 0.30 -21.89
N ASP A 19 5.43 -0.56 -22.91
CA ASP A 19 6.00 -0.27 -24.24
C ASP A 19 5.07 0.66 -25.06
N GLU A 20 5.63 1.44 -25.99
CA GLU A 20 4.79 2.23 -26.92
C GLU A 20 3.83 1.34 -27.72
N GLY A 21 2.56 1.76 -27.82
CA GLY A 21 1.52 1.00 -28.53
C GLY A 21 0.98 -0.23 -27.77
N GLU A 22 1.48 -0.52 -26.58
CA GLU A 22 0.96 -1.59 -25.74
C GLU A 22 -0.47 -1.29 -25.27
N SER A 23 -1.34 -2.30 -25.30
CA SER A 23 -2.72 -2.21 -24.81
C SER A 23 -2.96 -3.21 -23.68
N PRO A 24 -2.46 -2.93 -22.46
CA PRO A 24 -2.49 -3.90 -21.38
C PRO A 24 -3.91 -4.12 -20.84
N VAL A 25 -4.11 -5.29 -20.24
CA VAL A 25 -5.34 -5.64 -19.52
C VAL A 25 -5.24 -5.12 -18.08
N PHE A 26 -6.29 -4.46 -17.64
CA PHE A 26 -6.40 -3.87 -16.31
C PHE A 26 -7.47 -4.62 -15.52
N GLU A 27 -7.09 -5.11 -14.34
CA GLU A 27 -7.98 -5.78 -13.40
C GLU A 27 -8.01 -4.99 -12.09
N GLU A 28 -9.20 -4.62 -11.64
CA GLU A 28 -9.35 -3.92 -10.36
C GLU A 28 -9.15 -4.91 -9.21
N LEU A 29 -8.22 -4.60 -8.32
CA LEU A 29 -8.01 -5.36 -7.08
C LEU A 29 -8.84 -4.73 -5.96
N THR A 30 -9.82 -5.49 -5.48
CA THR A 30 -10.77 -5.04 -4.46
C THR A 30 -10.34 -5.45 -3.04
N GLY A 31 -11.07 -4.98 -2.02
CA GLY A 31 -10.85 -5.34 -0.61
C GLY A 31 -10.25 -4.22 0.25
N GLY A 32 -9.70 -3.17 -0.36
CA GLY A 32 -9.26 -1.95 0.33
C GLY A 32 -10.25 -0.80 0.16
N VAL A 33 -10.39 0.06 1.17
CA VAL A 33 -11.26 1.25 1.11
C VAL A 33 -10.51 2.55 0.83
N ALA A 34 -9.19 2.58 1.04
CA ALA A 34 -8.40 3.80 0.99
C ALA A 34 -7.70 4.05 -0.36
N SER A 35 -7.74 3.11 -1.31
CA SER A 35 -7.00 3.23 -2.56
C SER A 35 -7.73 2.58 -3.72
N ASP A 36 -7.44 3.08 -4.92
CA ASP A 36 -7.62 2.31 -6.13
C ASP A 36 -6.37 1.46 -6.34
N ILE A 37 -6.55 0.17 -6.54
CA ILE A 37 -5.46 -0.76 -6.80
C ILE A 37 -5.84 -1.56 -8.04
N TRP A 38 -4.92 -1.64 -8.99
CA TRP A 38 -5.13 -2.31 -10.26
C TRP A 38 -3.95 -3.20 -10.59
N LEU A 39 -4.22 -4.45 -10.94
CA LEU A 39 -3.29 -5.33 -11.60
C LEU A 39 -3.27 -4.99 -13.09
N VAL A 40 -2.08 -4.77 -13.63
CA VAL A 40 -1.87 -4.42 -15.02
C VAL A 40 -0.98 -5.49 -15.65
N HIS A 41 -1.54 -6.21 -16.62
CA HIS A 41 -0.83 -7.25 -17.36
C HIS A 41 -0.06 -6.63 -18.51
N LEU A 42 1.24 -6.38 -18.27
CA LEU A 42 2.17 -5.86 -19.26
C LEU A 42 2.92 -7.00 -19.96
N ARG A 43 3.46 -6.74 -21.16
CA ARG A 43 4.32 -7.67 -21.93
C ARG A 43 5.53 -8.14 -21.13
N ARG A 44 6.09 -7.26 -20.29
CA ARG A 44 7.27 -7.52 -19.46
C ARG A 44 6.94 -8.20 -18.12
N GLY A 45 5.66 -8.47 -17.87
CA GLY A 45 5.15 -9.09 -16.65
C GLY A 45 4.18 -8.19 -15.88
N PRO A 46 3.37 -8.78 -14.99
CA PRO A 46 2.35 -8.05 -14.26
C PRO A 46 2.94 -7.06 -13.25
N VAL A 47 2.27 -5.92 -13.10
CA VAL A 47 2.55 -4.92 -12.06
C VAL A 47 1.25 -4.51 -11.37
N CYS A 48 1.36 -4.07 -10.13
CA CYS A 48 0.24 -3.43 -9.44
C CYS A 48 0.43 -1.91 -9.48
N VAL A 49 -0.60 -1.16 -9.82
CA VAL A 49 -0.63 0.30 -9.69
C VAL A 49 -1.60 0.67 -8.58
N LYS A 50 -1.12 1.49 -7.64
CA LYS A 50 -1.88 1.93 -6.48
C LYS A 50 -1.94 3.45 -6.44
N ARG A 51 -3.16 3.98 -6.23
CA ARG A 51 -3.41 5.41 -6.04
C ARG A 51 -4.24 5.66 -4.78
N ALA A 52 -3.79 6.60 -3.95
CA ALA A 52 -4.54 7.00 -2.76
C ALA A 52 -5.83 7.77 -3.14
N LEU A 53 -6.92 7.49 -2.42
CA LEU A 53 -8.19 8.22 -2.57
C LEU A 53 -8.31 9.33 -1.52
N ALA A 54 -8.77 10.51 -1.91
CA ALA A 54 -9.01 11.61 -0.97
C ALA A 54 -10.18 11.30 -0.01
N LYS A 55 -11.20 10.58 -0.50
CA LYS A 55 -12.31 10.04 0.28
C LYS A 55 -12.27 8.52 0.27
N LEU A 56 -12.39 7.90 1.44
CA LEU A 56 -12.41 6.44 1.58
C LEU A 56 -13.73 5.87 1.05
N LYS A 57 -13.69 4.66 0.49
CA LYS A 57 -14.85 3.89 0.01
C LYS A 57 -15.63 3.27 1.18
N VAL A 58 -16.13 4.11 2.08
CA VAL A 58 -16.96 3.74 3.24
C VAL A 58 -18.23 4.61 3.27
N ALA A 59 -19.20 4.24 4.10
CA ALA A 59 -20.47 4.97 4.19
C ALA A 59 -20.30 6.38 4.79
N GLN A 60 -19.39 6.52 5.76
CA GLN A 60 -19.05 7.77 6.42
C GLN A 60 -18.24 8.69 5.50
N ASP A 61 -18.29 10.01 5.75
CA ASP A 61 -17.44 10.96 5.01
C ASP A 61 -16.03 11.02 5.59
N TRP A 62 -15.28 9.94 5.40
CA TRP A 62 -13.89 9.85 5.86
C TRP A 62 -12.93 10.28 4.76
N ARG A 63 -12.09 11.25 5.10
CA ARG A 63 -11.14 11.89 4.19
C ARG A 63 -9.74 11.86 4.80
N ALA A 64 -8.75 11.69 3.93
CA ALA A 64 -7.35 11.72 4.31
C ALA A 64 -6.51 12.27 3.17
N SER A 65 -5.39 12.94 3.48
CA SER A 65 -4.47 13.43 2.46
C SER A 65 -3.98 12.27 1.58
N VAL A 66 -3.93 12.52 0.27
CA VAL A 66 -3.40 11.57 -0.72
C VAL A 66 -1.88 11.45 -0.63
N ASP A 67 -1.20 12.41 0.00
CA ASP A 67 0.26 12.43 0.22
C ASP A 67 0.74 11.19 1.00
N ARG A 68 -0.16 10.52 1.72
CA ARG A 68 0.10 9.21 2.35
C ARG A 68 0.66 8.16 1.36
N ASN A 69 0.37 8.29 0.07
CA ASN A 69 0.92 7.42 -0.97
C ASN A 69 2.46 7.53 -1.06
N THR A 70 2.99 8.74 -0.94
CA THR A 70 4.44 8.99 -0.92
C THR A 70 5.11 8.39 0.30
N PHE A 71 4.49 8.52 1.47
CA PHE A 71 5.02 7.90 2.70
C PHE A 71 4.92 6.37 2.66
N GLU A 72 3.91 5.82 2.00
CA GLU A 72 3.82 4.37 1.78
C GLU A 72 4.96 3.87 0.88
N ALA A 73 5.22 4.51 -0.27
CA ALA A 73 6.35 4.16 -1.13
C ALA A 73 7.68 4.27 -0.36
N ALA A 74 7.87 5.36 0.39
CA ALA A 74 9.05 5.57 1.22
C ALA A 74 9.23 4.48 2.29
N TRP A 75 8.13 4.01 2.91
CA TRP A 75 8.18 2.93 3.89
C TRP A 75 8.54 1.60 3.25
N LEU A 76 7.95 1.26 2.09
CA LEU A 76 8.26 0.03 1.34
C LEU A 76 9.75 -0.06 1.00
N GLU A 77 10.32 1.03 0.46
CA GLU A 77 11.74 1.14 0.14
C GLU A 77 12.63 1.03 1.39
N THR A 78 12.24 1.71 2.48
CA THR A 78 12.99 1.69 3.74
C THR A 78 13.01 0.30 4.36
N ALA A 79 11.84 -0.37 4.41
CA ALA A 79 11.70 -1.73 4.91
C ALA A 79 12.52 -2.72 4.08
N ALA A 80 12.43 -2.65 2.74
CA ALA A 80 13.19 -3.52 1.84
C ALA A 80 14.71 -3.33 1.96
N ARG A 81 15.18 -2.10 2.23
CA ARG A 81 16.60 -1.83 2.49
C ARG A 81 17.10 -2.44 3.80
N ILE A 82 16.29 -2.41 4.86
CA ILE A 82 16.67 -2.95 6.18
C ILE A 82 16.57 -4.48 6.19
N VAL A 83 15.49 -5.01 5.63
CA VAL A 83 15.22 -6.44 5.53
C VAL A 83 14.78 -6.77 4.09
N PRO A 84 15.69 -7.22 3.23
CA PRO A 84 15.35 -7.62 1.86
C PRO A 84 14.19 -8.63 1.82
N GLY A 85 13.22 -8.38 0.94
CA GLY A 85 12.01 -9.19 0.80
C GLY A 85 10.95 -8.99 1.89
N ALA A 86 11.11 -8.03 2.82
CA ALA A 86 10.05 -7.71 3.79
C ALA A 86 8.90 -6.88 3.20
N ALA A 87 9.09 -6.29 2.02
CA ALA A 87 8.11 -5.48 1.32
C ALA A 87 8.24 -5.68 -0.19
N PRO A 88 7.14 -5.52 -0.97
CA PRO A 88 7.23 -5.51 -2.42
C PRO A 88 8.07 -4.32 -2.91
N ARG A 89 8.81 -4.54 -4.01
CA ARG A 89 9.56 -3.48 -4.68
C ARG A 89 8.64 -2.43 -5.28
N VAL A 90 8.96 -1.17 -5.02
CA VAL A 90 8.42 -0.01 -5.75
C VAL A 90 9.16 0.07 -7.09
N LEU A 91 8.40 0.00 -8.19
CA LEU A 91 8.93 0.02 -9.55
C LEU A 91 8.94 1.43 -10.14
N ALA A 92 7.97 2.26 -9.74
CA ALA A 92 7.86 3.66 -10.13
C ALA A 92 6.99 4.41 -9.12
N HIS A 93 7.22 5.70 -8.93
CA HIS A 93 6.42 6.55 -8.06
C HIS A 93 6.21 7.92 -8.71
N ASP A 94 4.96 8.35 -8.77
CA ASP A 94 4.52 9.67 -9.21
C ASP A 94 3.84 10.35 -8.03
N ALA A 95 4.63 11.12 -7.27
CA ALA A 95 4.20 11.79 -6.05
C ALA A 95 3.10 12.83 -6.34
N ASP A 96 3.27 13.60 -7.42
CA ASP A 96 2.31 14.64 -7.83
C ASP A 96 0.94 14.04 -8.15
N ALA A 97 0.92 12.85 -8.73
CA ALA A 97 -0.31 12.13 -9.04
C ALA A 97 -0.78 11.19 -7.91
N GLY A 98 -0.06 11.14 -6.78
CA GLY A 98 -0.38 10.31 -5.61
C GLY A 98 -0.49 8.82 -5.94
N MET A 99 0.35 8.31 -6.83
CA MET A 99 0.34 6.91 -7.25
C MET A 99 1.73 6.31 -7.41
N PHE A 100 1.84 5.00 -7.19
CA PHE A 100 3.05 4.23 -7.48
C PHE A 100 2.73 2.88 -8.12
N ALA A 101 3.69 2.36 -8.89
CA ALA A 101 3.70 1.00 -9.40
C ALA A 101 4.58 0.13 -8.50
N LEU A 102 4.13 -1.07 -8.21
CA LEU A 102 4.79 -2.05 -7.36
C LEU A 102 4.82 -3.40 -8.07
N GLU A 103 5.76 -4.26 -7.68
CA GLU A 103 5.75 -5.64 -8.15
C GLU A 103 4.46 -6.36 -7.74
N TYR A 104 3.96 -7.24 -8.61
CA TYR A 104 2.81 -8.06 -8.31
C TYR A 104 3.24 -9.29 -7.49
N LEU A 105 2.59 -9.50 -6.34
CA LEU A 105 2.77 -10.68 -5.51
C LEU A 105 1.64 -11.67 -5.80
N ASP A 106 1.94 -12.68 -6.62
CA ASP A 106 0.97 -13.70 -7.02
C ASP A 106 0.42 -14.46 -5.80
N PRO A 107 -0.91 -14.42 -5.54
CA PRO A 107 -1.54 -15.13 -4.43
C PRO A 107 -1.31 -16.64 -4.40
N ALA A 108 -0.96 -17.27 -5.53
CA ALA A 108 -0.56 -18.68 -5.56
C ALA A 108 0.71 -18.94 -4.70
N HIS A 109 1.57 -17.93 -4.57
CA HIS A 109 2.82 -17.99 -3.82
C HIS A 109 2.78 -17.12 -2.55
N PHE A 110 2.04 -16.01 -2.58
CA PHE A 110 1.95 -15.00 -1.52
C PHE A 110 0.53 -14.94 -0.96
N LYS A 111 0.20 -15.90 -0.10
CA LYS A 111 -1.12 -15.98 0.51
C LYS A 111 -1.36 -14.85 1.52
N SER A 112 -2.61 -14.38 1.57
CA SER A 112 -3.09 -13.46 2.60
C SER A 112 -3.04 -14.15 3.97
N TRP A 113 -2.20 -13.64 4.88
CA TRP A 113 -2.10 -14.20 6.23
C TRP A 113 -3.43 -14.11 6.99
N LYS A 114 -4.23 -13.06 6.72
CA LYS A 114 -5.58 -12.92 7.27
C LYS A 114 -6.47 -14.11 6.87
N ASP A 115 -6.44 -14.50 5.61
CA ASP A 115 -7.31 -15.57 5.11
C ASP A 115 -6.81 -16.95 5.62
N GLU A 116 -5.49 -17.15 5.71
CA GLU A 116 -4.93 -18.33 6.38
C GLU A 116 -5.36 -18.44 7.85
N LEU A 117 -5.34 -17.33 8.60
CA LEU A 117 -5.78 -17.31 10.00
C LEU A 117 -7.29 -17.53 10.15
N LEU A 118 -8.12 -16.96 9.28
CA LEU A 118 -9.57 -17.19 9.28
C LEU A 118 -9.91 -18.65 8.98
N ASP A 119 -9.10 -19.32 8.15
CA ASP A 119 -9.23 -20.75 7.89
C ASP A 119 -8.60 -21.64 8.99
N GLY A 120 -8.18 -21.05 10.12
CA GLY A 120 -7.59 -21.78 11.25
C GLY A 120 -6.15 -22.25 11.01
N ARG A 121 -5.47 -21.80 9.96
CA ARG A 121 -4.07 -22.14 9.64
C ARG A 121 -3.11 -21.13 10.29
N ALA A 122 -2.89 -21.31 11.59
CA ALA A 122 -1.86 -20.57 12.32
C ALA A 122 -0.53 -21.35 12.31
N ILE A 123 0.47 -20.84 11.58
CA ILE A 123 1.81 -21.45 11.50
C ILE A 123 2.76 -20.68 12.43
N PRO A 124 3.21 -21.26 13.58
CA PRO A 124 4.04 -20.54 14.55
C PRO A 124 5.35 -20.00 13.96
N ALA A 125 5.97 -20.75 13.06
CA ALA A 125 7.20 -20.32 12.39
C ALA A 125 6.97 -19.07 11.52
N PHE A 126 5.81 -18.94 10.88
CA PHE A 126 5.47 -17.74 10.11
C PHE A 126 5.27 -16.54 11.02
N SER A 127 4.57 -16.70 12.15
CA SER A 127 4.42 -15.64 13.15
C SER A 127 5.76 -15.18 13.71
N ALA A 128 6.68 -16.12 13.98
CA ALA A 128 8.03 -15.82 14.45
C ALA A 128 8.82 -15.02 13.40
N GLU A 129 8.73 -15.40 12.12
CA GLU A 129 9.36 -14.67 11.02
C GLU A 129 8.82 -13.24 10.88
N VAL A 130 7.49 -13.06 10.96
CA VAL A 130 6.87 -11.73 10.96
C VAL A 130 7.39 -10.88 12.12
N GLY A 131 7.42 -11.44 13.33
CA GLY A 131 7.94 -10.76 14.52
C GLY A 131 9.42 -10.38 14.37
N TRP A 132 10.25 -11.29 13.84
CA TRP A 132 11.65 -11.02 13.57
C TRP A 132 11.84 -9.88 12.57
N ARG A 133 11.14 -9.90 11.43
CA ARG A 133 11.23 -8.83 10.41
C ARG A 133 10.80 -7.48 10.95
N LEU A 134 9.65 -7.42 11.63
CA LEU A 134 9.16 -6.18 12.23
C LEU A 134 10.13 -5.65 13.29
N GLY A 135 10.62 -6.53 14.18
CA GLY A 135 11.61 -6.16 15.19
C GLY A 135 12.89 -5.58 14.59
N ARG A 136 13.39 -6.16 13.49
CA ARG A 136 14.56 -5.65 12.76
C ARG A 136 14.31 -4.28 12.13
N ILE A 137 13.16 -4.09 11.48
CA ILE A 137 12.78 -2.80 10.86
C ILE A 137 12.69 -1.71 11.93
N HIS A 138 11.95 -1.96 13.01
CA HIS A 138 11.80 -1.01 14.11
C HIS A 138 13.12 -0.71 14.81
N SER A 139 13.94 -1.73 15.08
CA SER A 139 15.24 -1.52 15.75
C SER A 139 16.20 -0.68 14.89
N ALA A 140 16.17 -0.85 13.57
CA ALA A 140 17.03 -0.10 12.67
C ALA A 140 16.57 1.36 12.44
N THR A 141 15.30 1.67 12.68
CA THR A 141 14.76 3.03 12.54
C THR A 141 14.62 3.77 13.87
N ALA A 142 14.69 3.05 15.00
CA ALA A 142 14.58 3.65 16.33
C ALA A 142 15.70 4.66 16.59
N GLY A 143 15.32 5.85 17.05
CA GLY A 143 16.27 6.92 17.39
C GLY A 143 16.93 7.61 16.19
N ASP A 144 16.58 7.23 14.95
CA ASP A 144 17.08 7.89 13.74
C ASP A 144 16.29 9.20 13.51
N GLY A 145 16.97 10.32 13.72
CA GLY A 145 16.37 11.66 13.57
C GLY A 145 15.98 12.02 12.14
N ASP A 146 16.61 11.44 11.12
CA ASP A 146 16.27 11.70 9.73
C ASP A 146 15.07 10.88 9.30
N ILE A 147 14.96 9.63 9.77
CA ILE A 147 13.73 8.83 9.63
C ILE A 147 12.57 9.52 10.34
N ALA A 148 12.75 9.99 11.58
CA ALA A 148 11.71 10.70 12.31
C ALA A 148 11.19 11.94 11.55
N LYS A 149 12.09 12.77 11.01
CA LYS A 149 11.72 13.93 10.18
C LYS A 149 11.01 13.51 8.90
N ARG A 150 11.51 12.47 8.20
CA ARG A 150 10.94 11.99 6.94
C ARG A 150 9.52 11.42 7.12
N PHE A 151 9.23 10.83 8.28
CA PHE A 151 7.92 10.23 8.59
C PHE A 151 7.14 11.02 9.64
N SER A 152 7.27 12.36 9.66
CA SER A 152 6.48 13.25 10.52
C SER A 152 5.03 13.35 10.03
N THR A 153 4.30 12.25 10.10
CA THR A 153 2.98 12.05 9.46
C THR A 153 1.84 11.95 10.47
N ASP A 154 1.93 12.64 11.60
CA ASP A 154 0.97 12.55 12.71
C ASP A 154 -0.47 12.84 12.27
N ASP A 155 -0.67 13.86 11.43
CA ASP A 155 -1.99 14.19 10.88
C ASP A 155 -2.57 13.07 10.02
N ILE A 156 -1.74 12.39 9.22
CA ILE A 156 -2.15 11.23 8.43
C ILE A 156 -2.50 10.07 9.36
N PHE A 157 -1.68 9.82 10.39
CA PHE A 157 -1.95 8.77 11.37
C PHE A 157 -3.26 9.02 12.10
N HIS A 158 -3.50 10.25 12.56
CA HIS A 158 -4.76 10.66 13.18
C HIS A 158 -5.95 10.40 12.26
N ALA A 159 -5.92 10.93 11.04
CA ALA A 159 -7.02 10.81 10.08
C ALA A 159 -7.28 9.37 9.62
N MET A 160 -6.27 8.50 9.62
CA MET A 160 -6.38 7.13 9.14
C MET A 160 -6.58 6.09 10.24
N ARG A 161 -6.14 6.35 11.48
CA ARG A 161 -6.08 5.34 12.55
C ARG A 161 -6.79 5.75 13.83
N LEU A 162 -6.81 7.03 14.19
CA LEU A 162 -7.46 7.47 15.43
C LEU A 162 -8.91 7.86 15.15
N SER A 163 -9.13 8.77 14.21
CA SER A 163 -10.46 9.29 13.93
C SER A 163 -11.47 8.23 13.46
N PRO A 164 -11.12 7.36 12.48
CA PRO A 164 -12.07 6.37 11.95
C PRO A 164 -12.46 5.27 12.93
N TYR A 165 -11.59 4.98 13.90
CA TYR A 165 -11.74 3.84 14.79
C TYR A 165 -12.09 4.28 16.21
N LEU A 166 -11.26 5.10 16.84
CA LEU A 166 -11.40 5.43 18.25
C LEU A 166 -12.42 6.56 18.46
N GLU A 167 -12.28 7.67 17.73
CA GLU A 167 -13.15 8.85 17.92
C GLU A 167 -14.57 8.60 17.40
N ALA A 168 -14.68 7.91 16.25
CA ALA A 168 -15.96 7.52 15.70
C ALA A 168 -16.72 6.59 16.67
N THR A 169 -16.03 5.61 17.27
CA THR A 169 -16.64 4.73 18.29
C THR A 169 -17.02 5.51 19.54
N ALA A 170 -16.14 6.39 20.05
CA ALA A 170 -16.44 7.21 21.23
C ALA A 170 -17.67 8.11 21.02
N THR A 171 -17.84 8.65 19.82
CA THR A 171 -19.00 9.48 19.46
C THR A 171 -20.28 8.64 19.37
N ALA A 172 -20.20 7.43 18.80
CA ALA A 172 -21.35 6.54 18.67
C ALA A 172 -21.80 5.93 20.02
N HIS A 173 -20.88 5.84 20.99
CA HIS A 173 -21.11 5.24 22.30
C HIS A 173 -20.62 6.16 23.43
N PRO A 174 -21.31 7.28 23.68
CA PRO A 174 -20.98 8.17 24.81
C PRO A 174 -21.32 7.52 26.16
N ALA A 175 -20.67 8.00 27.22
CA ALA A 175 -20.87 7.55 28.61
C ALA A 175 -22.26 7.91 29.16
#